data_AF-A0A553ZQH1-F1
#
_entry.id   AF-A0A553ZQH1-F1
#
_cell.length_a   1.000
_cell.length_b   1.000
_cell.length_c   1.000
_cell.angle_alpha   90.00
_cell.angle_beta   90.00
_cell.angle_gamma   90.00
#
_symmetry.space_group_name_H-M   'P 1'
#
loop_
_entity.id
_entity.type
_entity.pdbx_description
1 polymer ?
#
loop_
_entity_poly.entity_id
_entity_poly.type
_entity_poly.pdbx_seq_one_letter_code
_entity_poly.pdbx_strand_id
1 'polypeptide(L)'
;MSDTTVGLCRLTVRSSDRAFDIGVPVDVPVADLLPVLVDYAGDDLHEKGLEQGGWAVQRLGGPPLDDEGTPRTLELRDGETLYLRPRNETLPEVAYDDLVDGVGEALRKRSDSWRPELTRRLLLGFAATALAVGLVILALPGPGMMRAVIGAGLALLLIVCAGAASRAVGDAAAGAVLGTMAVPYMALAGALVPSGGEPEVLLGARLLAAGAAGAGASVLALSAVAACAPLFLGALTTTLFVAVGGAGAVAGLPLAHAAGIAVLCVLVCGGLVPGLGFRLSGLRLPVLPSNADQLQEGIAPHPAEQVASRAVLADSYMTGLYAALGLVSVACLTTLLTAPAADGWPPRACACVLSVLLLLHSRHFGSLWQRLAMVVPGVYGLALAATLTAAGVALPARLTLAAALLTAGAVSAVAAWTVPGRRLVPYWGRIGDVLHTLTAVVLVPLTILVAGIYQQLRAIKG
;
A
#
# COMPACT_ATOMS: atom_id res chain seq x y z
N MET A 1 9.07 7.33 53.07
CA MET A 1 8.14 7.93 52.09
C MET A 1 8.95 8.18 50.83
N SER A 2 9.25 7.12 50.08
CA SER A 2 8.47 6.64 48.93
C SER A 2 8.55 7.61 47.75
N ASP A 3 9.40 7.32 46.78
CA ASP A 3 8.94 6.74 45.51
C ASP A 3 10.15 6.36 44.63
N THR A 4 10.80 5.24 44.95
CA THR A 4 11.66 4.57 43.95
C THR A 4 10.70 3.83 43.04
N THR A 5 10.36 4.43 41.90
CA THR A 5 9.63 3.74 40.84
C THR A 5 10.41 2.50 40.46
N VAL A 6 10.00 1.34 40.98
CA VAL A 6 10.57 0.05 40.63
C VAL A 6 10.31 -0.13 39.14
N GLY A 7 11.38 -0.03 38.34
CA GLY A 7 11.29 -0.37 36.93
C GLY A 7 10.81 -1.81 36.82
N LEU A 8 9.71 -2.04 36.12
CA LEU A 8 9.21 -3.38 35.84
C LEU A 8 9.63 -3.75 34.43
N CYS A 9 10.12 -4.97 34.25
CA CYS A 9 10.31 -5.58 32.94
C CYS A 9 9.29 -6.70 32.74
N ARG A 10 8.53 -6.63 31.66
CA ARG A 10 7.56 -7.67 31.30
C ARG A 10 8.27 -8.76 30.51
N LEU A 11 8.28 -9.98 31.01
CA LEU A 11 8.92 -11.14 30.39
C LEU A 11 7.88 -12.22 30.09
N THR A 12 8.09 -12.95 28.99
CA THR A 12 7.30 -14.16 28.67
C THR A 12 8.13 -15.37 29.04
N VAL A 13 7.71 -16.17 30.01
CA VAL A 13 8.43 -17.35 30.46
C VAL A 13 7.74 -18.61 29.93
N ARG A 14 8.52 -19.51 29.33
CA ARG A 14 8.06 -20.79 28.78
C ARG A 14 8.71 -21.95 29.53
N SER A 15 7.89 -22.74 30.20
CA SER A 15 8.21 -24.06 30.74
C SER A 15 7.84 -25.16 29.74
N SER A 16 8.09 -26.43 30.08
CA SER A 16 7.69 -27.59 29.26
C SER A 16 6.19 -27.63 29.00
N ASP A 17 5.38 -27.34 30.03
CA ASP A 17 3.93 -27.55 30.01
C ASP A 17 3.12 -26.24 30.00
N ARG A 18 3.77 -25.09 30.27
CA ARG A 18 3.08 -23.79 30.39
C ARG A 18 3.90 -22.64 29.83
N ALA A 19 3.20 -21.61 29.36
CA ALA A 19 3.78 -20.33 28.99
C ALA A 19 2.97 -19.21 29.66
N PHE A 20 3.64 -18.24 30.27
CA PHE A 20 3.02 -17.15 31.00
C PHE A 20 3.81 -15.84 30.88
N ASP A 21 3.12 -14.71 31.02
CA ASP A 21 3.74 -13.38 31.06
C ASP A 21 3.81 -12.90 32.51
N ILE A 22 4.96 -12.37 32.92
CA ILE A 22 5.17 -11.85 34.27
C ILE A 22 5.94 -10.53 34.23
N GLY A 23 5.55 -9.58 35.08
CA GLY A 23 6.30 -8.35 35.30
C GLY A 23 7.27 -8.55 36.46
N VAL A 24 8.57 -8.52 36.19
CA VAL A 24 9.62 -8.66 37.22
C VAL A 24 10.31 -7.33 37.50
N PRO A 25 10.70 -7.04 38.75
CA PRO A 25 11.53 -5.88 39.07
C PRO A 25 12.89 -5.93 38.35
N VAL A 26 13.30 -4.83 37.73
CA VAL A 26 14.56 -4.79 36.94
C VAL A 26 15.83 -4.86 37.78
N ASP A 27 15.73 -4.59 39.07
CA ASP A 27 16.85 -4.47 40.01
C ASP A 27 16.98 -5.69 40.96
N VAL A 28 16.17 -6.75 40.76
CA VAL A 28 16.19 -7.98 41.58
C VAL A 28 16.98 -9.07 40.85
N PRO A 29 17.91 -9.80 41.50
CA PRO A 29 18.66 -10.89 40.88
C PRO A 29 17.78 -12.03 40.36
N VAL A 30 18.21 -12.70 39.30
CA VAL A 30 17.50 -13.84 38.71
C VAL A 30 17.33 -14.99 39.71
N ALA A 31 18.30 -15.23 40.59
CA ALA A 31 18.21 -16.22 41.67
C ALA A 31 16.98 -16.03 42.57
N ASP A 32 16.63 -14.78 42.89
CA ASP A 32 15.50 -14.43 43.75
C ASP A 32 14.16 -14.49 42.99
N LEU A 33 14.20 -14.33 41.66
CA LEU A 33 13.02 -14.43 40.80
C LEU A 33 12.67 -15.89 40.47
N LEU A 34 13.67 -16.78 40.45
CA LEU A 34 13.54 -18.19 40.05
C LEU A 34 12.42 -18.94 40.80
N PRO A 35 12.31 -18.90 42.15
CA PRO A 35 11.25 -19.59 42.86
C PRO A 35 9.85 -19.14 42.42
N VAL A 36 9.68 -17.83 42.22
CA VAL A 36 8.41 -17.24 41.75
C VAL A 36 8.10 -17.69 40.32
N LEU A 37 9.11 -17.77 39.45
CA LEU A 37 8.93 -18.28 38.09
C LEU A 37 8.56 -19.77 38.07
N VAL A 38 9.12 -20.57 38.98
CA VAL A 38 8.81 -22.00 39.11
C VAL A 38 7.38 -22.20 39.64
N ASP A 39 6.96 -21.41 40.64
CA ASP A 39 5.59 -21.45 41.16
C ASP A 39 4.54 -21.15 40.08
N TYR A 40 4.80 -20.13 39.25
CA TYR A 40 3.93 -19.81 38.12
C TYR A 40 3.95 -20.88 37.01
N ALA A 41 5.05 -21.61 36.88
CA ALA A 41 5.21 -22.64 35.87
C ALA A 41 4.44 -23.94 36.22
N GLY A 42 4.16 -24.24 37.50
CA GLY A 42 3.34 -25.38 37.91
C GLY A 42 3.61 -25.90 39.34
N ASP A 43 2.59 -26.53 39.93
CA ASP A 43 2.54 -26.87 41.36
C ASP A 43 3.52 -27.98 41.82
N ASP A 44 4.04 -28.81 40.89
CA ASP A 44 4.95 -29.95 41.20
C ASP A 44 6.40 -29.74 40.71
N LEU A 45 6.75 -28.54 40.24
CA LEU A 45 8.06 -28.30 39.62
C LEU A 45 9.19 -28.12 40.65
N HIS A 46 8.86 -27.69 41.86
CA HIS A 46 9.83 -27.59 42.96
C HIS A 46 10.41 -28.97 43.33
N GLU A 47 9.57 -30.01 43.43
CA GLU A 47 10.00 -31.37 43.75
C GLU A 47 10.81 -32.00 42.60
N LYS A 48 10.38 -31.81 41.36
CA LYS A 48 11.13 -32.29 40.17
C LYS A 48 12.50 -31.62 40.01
N GLY A 49 12.63 -30.36 40.45
CA GLY A 49 13.90 -29.63 40.40
C GLY A 49 14.98 -30.20 41.32
N LEU A 50 14.60 -30.82 42.44
CA LEU A 50 15.55 -31.43 43.40
C LEU A 50 16.30 -32.63 42.79
N GLU A 51 15.62 -33.43 41.96
CA GLU A 51 16.22 -34.57 41.27
C GLU A 51 17.09 -34.16 40.06
N GLN A 52 16.89 -32.93 39.56
CA GLN A 52 17.45 -32.45 38.28
C GLN A 52 18.47 -31.31 38.43
N GLY A 53 18.94 -31.04 39.67
CA GLY A 53 19.99 -30.06 39.94
C GLY A 53 19.51 -28.59 39.94
N GLY A 54 18.20 -28.37 40.08
CA GLY A 54 17.56 -27.06 40.12
C GLY A 54 17.00 -26.60 38.78
N TRP A 55 16.50 -25.38 38.74
CA TRP A 55 15.95 -24.74 37.55
C TRP A 55 16.89 -23.63 37.06
N ALA A 56 16.99 -23.49 35.74
CA ALA A 56 17.73 -22.43 35.09
C ALA A 56 16.84 -21.70 34.09
N VAL A 57 17.05 -20.39 33.96
CA VAL A 57 16.37 -19.57 32.96
C VAL A 57 17.37 -19.25 31.86
N GLN A 58 16.99 -19.44 30.60
CA GLN A 58 17.87 -19.13 29.46
C GLN A 58 17.13 -18.48 28.29
N ARG A 59 17.89 -17.76 27.45
CA ARG A 59 17.44 -17.34 26.12
C ARG A 59 17.46 -18.53 25.17
N LEU A 60 16.65 -18.48 24.11
CA LEU A 60 16.65 -19.53 23.09
C LEU A 60 18.03 -19.61 22.40
N GLY A 61 18.71 -20.74 22.56
CA GLY A 61 20.03 -20.97 21.96
C GLY A 61 21.20 -20.24 22.61
N GLY A 62 21.00 -19.60 23.77
CA GLY A 62 22.05 -19.01 24.59
C GLY A 62 22.28 -19.79 25.88
N PRO A 63 23.39 -19.51 26.60
CA PRO A 63 23.67 -20.13 27.89
C PRO A 63 22.60 -19.76 28.95
N PRO A 64 22.53 -20.52 30.06
CA PRO A 64 21.80 -20.11 31.26
C PRO A 64 22.15 -18.69 31.66
N LEU A 65 21.14 -17.91 32.05
CA LEU A 65 21.35 -16.58 32.62
C LEU A 65 22.15 -16.71 33.92
N ASP A 66 22.96 -15.68 34.20
CA ASP A 66 23.69 -15.59 35.45
C ASP A 66 22.73 -15.35 36.61
N ASP A 67 22.77 -16.21 37.61
CA ASP A 67 21.87 -16.21 38.77
C ASP A 67 22.05 -14.93 39.61
N GLU A 68 23.26 -14.35 39.64
CA GLU A 68 23.57 -13.08 40.33
C GLU A 68 23.19 -11.84 39.51
N GLY A 69 22.90 -12.01 38.22
CA GLY A 69 22.52 -10.93 37.32
C GLY A 69 21.12 -10.40 37.58
N THR A 70 20.92 -9.09 37.45
CA THR A 70 19.57 -8.47 37.44
C THR A 70 19.05 -8.36 36.00
N PRO A 71 17.73 -8.29 35.77
CA PRO A 71 17.18 -8.03 34.44
C PRO A 71 17.77 -6.80 33.75
N ARG A 72 18.14 -5.76 34.51
CA ARG A 72 18.85 -4.59 33.99
C ARG A 72 20.27 -4.92 33.53
N THR A 73 21.05 -5.65 34.34
CA THR A 73 22.44 -6.02 34.03
C THR A 73 22.53 -7.03 32.88
N LEU A 74 21.54 -7.92 32.77
CA LEU A 74 21.43 -8.92 31.70
C LEU A 74 20.79 -8.39 30.41
N GLU A 75 20.50 -7.08 30.38
CA GLU A 75 19.86 -6.37 29.26
C GLU A 75 18.56 -7.03 28.78
N LEU A 76 17.75 -7.55 29.71
CA LEU A 76 16.45 -8.14 29.40
C LEU A 76 15.48 -7.03 28.96
N ARG A 77 14.78 -7.25 27.85
CA ARG A 77 13.84 -6.28 27.26
C ARG A 77 12.39 -6.65 27.55
N ASP A 78 11.54 -5.64 27.58
CA ASP A 78 10.09 -5.86 27.65
C ASP A 78 9.58 -6.70 26.47
N GLY A 79 8.84 -7.76 26.79
CA GLY A 79 8.31 -8.75 25.86
C GLY A 79 9.29 -9.86 25.47
N GLU A 80 10.47 -9.91 26.08
CA GLU A 80 11.47 -10.95 25.77
C GLU A 80 11.02 -12.32 26.30
N THR A 81 11.24 -13.37 25.49
CA THR A 81 10.85 -14.74 25.84
C THR A 81 12.02 -15.52 26.44
N LEU A 82 11.83 -16.05 27.64
CA LEU A 82 12.78 -16.87 28.37
C LEU A 82 12.26 -18.29 28.54
N TYR A 83 13.18 -19.25 28.60
CA TYR A 83 12.87 -20.66 28.76
C TYR A 83 13.31 -21.11 30.16
N LEU A 84 12.35 -21.59 30.94
CA LEU A 84 12.58 -22.19 32.24
C LEU A 84 12.77 -23.69 32.03
N ARG A 85 13.97 -24.21 32.34
CA ARG A 85 14.34 -25.61 32.12
C ARG A 85 15.12 -26.17 33.31
N PRO A 86 15.09 -27.50 33.52
CA PRO A 86 15.95 -28.14 34.50
C PRO A 86 17.43 -27.86 34.20
N ARG A 87 18.24 -27.66 35.24
CA ARG A 87 19.65 -27.26 35.09
C ARG A 87 20.52 -28.31 34.39
N ASN A 88 20.14 -29.58 34.46
CA ASN A 88 20.77 -30.69 33.75
C ASN A 88 20.27 -30.88 32.29
N GLU A 89 19.20 -30.17 31.90
CA GLU A 89 18.59 -30.19 30.56
C GLU A 89 18.64 -28.81 29.88
N THR A 90 19.60 -27.97 30.27
CA THR A 90 19.83 -26.67 29.61
C THR A 90 20.16 -26.89 28.13
N LEU A 91 19.62 -26.06 27.25
CA LEU A 91 19.92 -26.20 25.82
C LEU A 91 21.43 -26.00 25.62
N PRO A 92 22.11 -26.90 24.89
CA PRO A 92 23.50 -26.69 24.52
C PRO A 92 23.65 -25.35 23.79
N GLU A 93 24.71 -24.62 24.09
CA GLU A 93 25.09 -23.48 23.27
C GLU A 93 25.28 -23.95 21.82
N VAL A 94 24.84 -23.15 20.86
CA VAL A 94 25.03 -23.47 19.44
C VAL A 94 26.52 -23.35 19.11
N ALA A 95 27.26 -24.42 19.36
CA ALA A 95 28.66 -24.55 18.97
C ALA A 95 28.71 -25.00 17.50
N TYR A 96 29.31 -24.17 16.65
CA TYR A 96 29.63 -24.53 15.28
C TYR A 96 31.01 -25.18 15.24
N ASP A 97 31.08 -26.42 14.78
CA ASP A 97 32.34 -27.16 14.61
C ASP A 97 33.19 -26.59 13.45
N ASP A 98 32.52 -25.95 12.48
CA ASP A 98 33.15 -25.24 11.37
C ASP A 98 32.70 -23.77 11.36
N LEU A 99 33.67 -22.87 11.55
CA LEU A 99 33.46 -21.42 11.50
C LEU A 99 32.94 -20.97 10.13
N VAL A 100 33.32 -21.65 9.04
CA VAL A 100 32.85 -21.33 7.69
C VAL A 100 31.36 -21.64 7.55
N ASP A 101 30.92 -22.79 8.06
CA ASP A 101 29.50 -23.15 8.06
C ASP A 101 28.69 -22.29 9.03
N GLY A 102 29.25 -21.95 10.20
CA GLY A 102 28.63 -21.03 11.16
C GLY A 102 28.41 -19.63 10.57
N VAL A 103 29.42 -19.06 9.91
CA VAL A 103 29.31 -17.77 9.21
C VAL A 103 28.34 -17.89 8.02
N GLY A 104 28.41 -18.99 7.26
CA GLY A 104 27.50 -19.24 6.14
C GLY A 104 26.03 -19.28 6.58
N GLU A 105 25.74 -19.96 7.69
CA GLU A 105 24.39 -20.05 8.23
C GLU A 105 23.92 -18.73 8.84
N ALA A 106 24.79 -18.01 9.54
CA ALA A 106 24.49 -16.66 10.04
C ALA A 106 24.17 -15.68 8.90
N LEU A 107 24.93 -15.73 7.79
CA LEU A 107 24.69 -14.91 6.60
C LEU A 107 23.41 -15.32 5.86
N ARG A 108 23.09 -16.61 5.76
CA ARG A 108 21.83 -17.10 5.16
C ARG A 108 20.60 -16.68 5.95
N LYS A 109 20.69 -16.67 7.29
CA LYS A 109 19.61 -16.24 8.19
C LYS A 109 19.33 -14.74 8.16
N ARG A 110 20.24 -13.94 7.60
CA ARG A 110 20.04 -12.49 7.47
C ARG A 110 18.80 -12.19 6.62
N SER A 111 18.03 -11.18 7.02
CA SER A 111 16.76 -10.83 6.33
C SER A 111 16.96 -10.30 4.91
N ASP A 112 18.16 -9.81 4.59
CA ASP A 112 18.60 -9.31 3.29
C ASP A 112 19.33 -10.37 2.45
N SER A 113 19.35 -11.64 2.88
CA SER A 113 19.96 -12.72 2.12
C SER A 113 19.23 -12.97 0.80
N TRP A 114 19.99 -13.27 -0.26
CA TRP A 114 19.41 -13.57 -1.57
C TRP A 114 18.69 -14.92 -1.54
N ARG A 115 17.39 -14.92 -1.85
CA ARG A 115 16.54 -16.12 -1.83
C ARG A 115 15.98 -16.42 -3.22
N PRO A 116 15.67 -17.67 -3.55
CA PRO A 116 15.05 -18.03 -4.82
C PRO A 116 13.79 -17.20 -5.15
N GLU A 117 13.02 -16.82 -4.12
CA GLU A 117 11.84 -15.97 -4.27
C GLU A 117 12.20 -14.56 -4.77
N LEU A 118 13.36 -14.01 -4.37
CA LEU A 118 13.86 -12.73 -4.85
C LEU A 118 14.30 -12.83 -6.31
N THR A 119 15.01 -13.90 -6.69
CA THR A 119 15.34 -14.17 -8.11
C THR A 119 14.07 -14.21 -8.94
N ARG A 120 13.04 -14.94 -8.49
CA ARG A 120 11.76 -15.03 -9.20
C ARG A 120 11.08 -13.68 -9.33
N ARG A 121 11.00 -12.89 -8.26
CA ARG A 121 10.43 -11.52 -8.29
C ARG A 121 11.22 -10.62 -9.24
N LEU A 122 12.56 -10.71 -9.23
CA LEU A 122 13.41 -9.94 -10.12
C LEU A 122 13.16 -10.30 -11.59
N LEU A 123 13.10 -11.60 -11.93
CA LEU A 123 12.85 -12.05 -13.30
C LEU A 123 11.46 -11.66 -13.81
N LEU A 124 10.43 -11.76 -12.96
CA LEU A 124 9.10 -11.24 -13.28
C LEU A 124 9.11 -9.72 -13.46
N GLY A 125 9.89 -9.01 -12.65
CA GLY A 125 10.16 -7.58 -12.82
C GLY A 125 10.81 -7.28 -14.16
N PHE A 126 11.83 -8.04 -14.57
CA PHE A 126 12.46 -7.88 -15.88
C PHE A 126 11.48 -8.14 -17.03
N ALA A 127 10.67 -9.19 -16.95
CA ALA A 127 9.62 -9.45 -17.94
C ALA A 127 8.63 -8.27 -18.04
N ALA A 128 8.16 -7.77 -16.88
CA ALA A 128 7.28 -6.60 -16.82
C ALA A 128 7.96 -5.35 -17.45
N THR A 129 9.23 -5.09 -17.14
CA THR A 129 9.96 -3.94 -17.71
C THR A 129 10.17 -4.08 -19.22
N ALA A 130 10.49 -5.27 -19.72
CA ALA A 130 10.65 -5.52 -21.15
C ALA A 130 9.32 -5.29 -21.90
N LEU A 131 8.19 -5.75 -21.34
CA LEU A 131 6.86 -5.48 -21.89
C LEU A 131 6.50 -4.00 -21.82
N ALA A 132 6.85 -3.30 -20.74
CA ALA A 132 6.64 -1.85 -20.65
C ALA A 132 7.46 -1.09 -21.72
N VAL A 133 8.72 -1.48 -21.94
CA VAL A 133 9.56 -0.92 -23.02
C VAL A 133 8.97 -1.23 -24.39
N GLY A 134 8.51 -2.46 -24.62
CA GLY A 134 7.84 -2.85 -25.85
C GLY A 134 6.57 -2.03 -26.11
N LEU A 135 5.78 -1.73 -25.07
CA LEU A 135 4.61 -0.87 -25.16
C LEU A 135 5.00 0.57 -25.55
N VAL A 136 6.05 1.12 -24.95
CA VAL A 136 6.57 2.45 -25.30
C VAL A 136 7.03 2.50 -26.76
N ILE A 137 7.75 1.48 -27.21
CA ILE A 137 8.18 1.36 -28.61
C ILE A 137 6.95 1.33 -29.54
N LEU A 138 5.91 0.59 -29.18
CA LEU A 138 4.67 0.53 -29.96
C LEU A 138 3.89 1.86 -29.93
N ALA A 139 4.06 2.67 -28.88
CA ALA A 139 3.45 3.99 -28.74
C ALA A 139 4.13 5.06 -29.61
N LEU A 140 5.37 4.86 -30.06
CA LEU A 140 6.09 5.77 -30.95
C LEU A 140 5.37 6.02 -32.29
N PRO A 141 5.56 7.19 -32.92
CA PRO A 141 4.86 7.56 -34.16
C PRO A 141 5.21 6.59 -35.31
N GLY A 142 4.20 6.25 -36.10
CA GLY A 142 4.30 5.30 -37.21
C GLY A 142 2.91 4.89 -37.72
N PRO A 143 2.82 3.97 -38.71
CA PRO A 143 1.55 3.55 -39.32
C PRO A 143 0.56 3.01 -38.28
N GLY A 144 -0.55 3.74 -38.07
CA GLY A 144 -1.48 3.49 -36.96
C GLY A 144 -2.13 2.10 -36.99
N MET A 145 -2.61 1.66 -38.16
CA MET A 145 -3.30 0.36 -38.28
C MET A 145 -2.38 -0.82 -38.00
N MET A 146 -1.13 -0.79 -38.50
CA MET A 146 -0.15 -1.84 -38.24
C MET A 146 0.14 -1.95 -36.73
N ARG A 147 0.33 -0.80 -36.07
CA ARG A 147 0.55 -0.74 -34.62
C ARG A 147 -0.65 -1.23 -33.82
N ALA A 148 -1.87 -0.90 -34.26
CA ALA A 148 -3.10 -1.39 -33.65
C ALA A 148 -3.21 -2.92 -33.73
N VAL A 149 -2.98 -3.49 -34.91
CA VAL A 149 -3.02 -4.95 -35.13
C VAL A 149 -1.96 -5.68 -34.32
N ILE A 150 -0.71 -5.18 -34.34
CA ILE A 150 0.38 -5.77 -33.54
C ILE A 150 0.08 -5.66 -32.05
N GLY A 151 -0.41 -4.50 -31.58
CA GLY A 151 -0.78 -4.29 -30.18
C GLY A 151 -1.87 -5.22 -29.71
N ALA A 152 -2.94 -5.39 -30.50
CA ALA A 152 -4.03 -6.32 -30.20
C ALA A 152 -3.53 -7.77 -30.21
N GLY A 153 -2.72 -8.15 -31.21
CA GLY A 153 -2.13 -9.48 -31.30
C GLY A 153 -1.25 -9.82 -30.10
N LEU A 154 -0.37 -8.89 -29.69
CA LEU A 154 0.46 -9.05 -28.49
C LEU A 154 -0.36 -9.11 -27.21
N ALA A 155 -1.41 -8.29 -27.08
CA ALA A 155 -2.30 -8.35 -25.92
C ALA A 155 -3.01 -9.70 -25.80
N LEU A 156 -3.54 -10.24 -26.92
CA LEU A 156 -4.15 -11.56 -26.95
C LEU A 156 -3.15 -12.67 -26.62
N LEU A 157 -1.94 -12.59 -27.19
CA LEU A 157 -0.86 -13.51 -26.87
C LEU A 157 -0.51 -13.48 -25.37
N LEU A 158 -0.40 -12.28 -24.78
CA LEU A 158 -0.14 -12.11 -23.35
C LEU A 158 -1.26 -12.71 -22.49
N ILE A 159 -2.53 -12.58 -22.87
CA ILE A 159 -3.66 -13.20 -22.16
C ILE A 159 -3.57 -14.73 -22.22
N VAL A 160 -3.24 -15.30 -23.40
CA VAL A 160 -3.05 -16.75 -23.55
C VAL A 160 -1.88 -17.23 -22.71
N CYS A 161 -0.74 -16.54 -22.76
CA CYS A 161 0.43 -16.85 -21.94
C CYS A 161 0.15 -16.69 -20.43
N ALA A 162 -0.66 -15.69 -20.04
CA ALA A 162 -1.07 -15.49 -18.67
C ALA A 162 -1.92 -16.66 -18.15
N GLY A 163 -2.87 -17.12 -18.96
CA GLY A 163 -3.67 -18.31 -18.66
C GLY A 163 -2.83 -19.58 -18.60
N ALA A 164 -1.88 -19.77 -19.52
CA ALA A 164 -0.96 -20.90 -19.50
C ALA A 164 -0.05 -20.89 -18.27
N ALA A 165 0.54 -19.73 -17.92
CA ALA A 165 1.36 -19.58 -16.72
C ALA A 165 0.58 -19.89 -15.44
N SER A 166 -0.65 -19.35 -15.32
CA SER A 166 -1.48 -19.59 -14.14
C SER A 166 -2.00 -21.03 -14.05
N ARG A 167 -2.50 -21.59 -15.15
CA ARG A 167 -3.25 -22.86 -15.14
C ARG A 167 -2.44 -24.10 -15.51
N ALA A 168 -1.51 -23.98 -16.45
CA ALA A 168 -0.69 -25.11 -16.89
C ALA A 168 0.59 -25.24 -16.06
N VAL A 169 1.22 -24.11 -15.71
CA VAL A 169 2.44 -24.10 -14.87
C VAL A 169 2.10 -24.00 -13.38
N GLY A 170 0.91 -23.47 -13.03
CA GLY A 170 0.53 -23.25 -11.64
C GLY A 170 1.11 -21.97 -11.03
N ASP A 171 1.70 -21.08 -11.84
CA ASP A 171 2.26 -19.80 -11.38
C ASP A 171 1.27 -18.65 -11.62
N ALA A 172 0.39 -18.45 -10.65
CA ALA A 172 -0.60 -17.38 -10.67
C ALA A 172 0.02 -15.97 -10.68
N ALA A 173 1.21 -15.76 -10.10
CA ALA A 173 1.82 -14.43 -10.06
C ALA A 173 2.45 -14.07 -11.42
N ALA A 174 3.09 -15.03 -12.08
CA ALA A 174 3.56 -14.85 -13.45
C ALA A 174 2.38 -14.59 -14.40
N GLY A 175 1.30 -15.37 -14.24
CA GLY A 175 0.04 -15.13 -14.95
C GLY A 175 -0.51 -13.71 -14.72
N ALA A 176 -0.53 -13.24 -13.48
CA ALA A 176 -0.99 -11.90 -13.13
C ALA A 176 -0.14 -10.78 -13.77
N VAL A 177 1.18 -10.92 -13.80
CA VAL A 177 2.09 -9.94 -14.45
C VAL A 177 1.84 -9.87 -15.96
N LEU A 178 1.76 -11.01 -16.64
CA LEU A 178 1.49 -11.05 -18.08
C LEU A 178 0.08 -10.53 -18.40
N GLY A 179 -0.91 -10.94 -17.62
CA GLY A 179 -2.31 -10.54 -17.81
C GLY A 179 -2.53 -9.05 -17.59
N THR A 180 -1.88 -8.46 -16.58
CA THR A 180 -1.96 -7.00 -16.35
C THR A 180 -1.28 -6.21 -17.45
N MET A 181 -0.14 -6.68 -17.98
CA MET A 181 0.52 -6.04 -19.11
C MET A 181 -0.27 -6.14 -20.41
N ALA A 182 -1.15 -7.14 -20.58
CA ALA A 182 -2.05 -7.19 -21.73
C ALA A 182 -3.02 -6.00 -21.81
N VAL A 183 -3.42 -5.44 -20.66
CA VAL A 183 -4.39 -4.34 -20.57
C VAL A 183 -3.92 -3.08 -21.31
N PRO A 184 -2.75 -2.49 -21.01
CA PRO A 184 -2.29 -1.30 -21.72
C PRO A 184 -1.96 -1.56 -23.19
N TYR A 185 -1.53 -2.77 -23.58
CA TYR A 185 -1.35 -3.13 -24.99
C TYR A 185 -2.69 -3.11 -25.75
N MET A 186 -3.74 -3.70 -25.16
CA MET A 186 -5.07 -3.68 -25.76
C MET A 186 -5.67 -2.28 -25.78
N ALA A 187 -5.46 -1.50 -24.72
CA ALA A 187 -5.88 -0.11 -24.65
C ALA A 187 -5.19 0.75 -25.72
N LEU A 188 -3.88 0.59 -25.92
CA LEU A 188 -3.15 1.27 -26.99
C LEU A 188 -3.67 0.85 -28.37
N ALA A 189 -3.91 -0.44 -28.59
CA ALA A 189 -4.49 -0.92 -29.84
C ALA A 189 -5.87 -0.29 -30.11
N GLY A 190 -6.75 -0.27 -29.10
CA GLY A 190 -8.06 0.39 -29.18
C GLY A 190 -7.95 1.89 -29.45
N ALA A 191 -7.00 2.58 -28.80
CA ALA A 191 -6.72 4.00 -29.03
C ALA A 191 -6.29 4.31 -30.47
N LEU A 192 -5.74 3.36 -31.19
CA LEU A 192 -5.23 3.55 -32.55
C LEU A 192 -6.27 3.27 -33.64
N VAL A 193 -7.43 2.69 -33.29
CA VAL A 193 -8.51 2.38 -34.26
C VAL A 193 -9.23 3.65 -34.75
N PRO A 194 -9.67 4.58 -33.88
CA PRO A 194 -10.29 5.81 -34.35
C PRO A 194 -9.31 6.65 -35.16
N SER A 195 -9.72 7.03 -36.38
CA SER A 195 -8.95 7.85 -37.30
C SER A 195 -9.85 8.86 -38.01
N GLY A 196 -9.29 10.04 -38.33
CA GLY A 196 -10.02 11.16 -38.93
C GLY A 196 -10.86 11.97 -37.93
N GLY A 197 -11.42 13.09 -38.39
CA GLY A 197 -12.26 14.00 -37.60
C GLY A 197 -11.51 15.13 -36.89
N GLU A 198 -12.27 15.97 -36.18
CA GLU A 198 -11.76 17.07 -35.37
C GLU A 198 -10.81 16.55 -34.26
N PRO A 199 -9.67 17.21 -34.00
CA PRO A 199 -8.64 16.71 -33.08
C PRO A 199 -9.15 16.38 -31.67
N GLU A 200 -10.06 17.19 -31.12
CA GLU A 200 -10.61 17.00 -29.77
C GLU A 200 -11.55 15.80 -29.70
N VAL A 201 -12.47 15.69 -30.67
CA VAL A 201 -13.41 14.57 -30.77
C VAL A 201 -12.65 13.27 -31.04
N LEU A 202 -11.62 13.32 -31.88
CA LEU A 202 -10.73 12.19 -32.15
C LEU A 202 -10.03 11.74 -30.87
N LEU A 203 -9.45 12.67 -30.09
CA LEU A 203 -8.81 12.32 -28.82
C LEU A 203 -9.81 11.66 -27.85
N GLY A 204 -11.03 12.21 -27.73
CA GLY A 204 -12.11 11.59 -26.96
C GLY A 204 -12.45 10.18 -27.43
N ALA A 205 -12.62 9.98 -28.73
CA ALA A 205 -12.91 8.68 -29.33
C ALA A 205 -11.79 7.66 -29.08
N ARG A 206 -10.52 8.10 -29.15
CA ARG A 206 -9.36 7.27 -28.85
C ARG A 206 -9.32 6.86 -27.37
N LEU A 207 -9.60 7.78 -26.45
CA LEU A 207 -9.68 7.46 -25.02
C LEU A 207 -10.84 6.50 -24.72
N LEU A 208 -12.00 6.72 -25.34
CA LEU A 208 -13.16 5.84 -25.20
C LEU A 208 -12.84 4.42 -25.68
N ALA A 209 -12.28 4.30 -26.89
CA ALA A 209 -11.88 3.02 -27.47
C ALA A 209 -10.77 2.34 -26.65
N ALA A 210 -9.79 3.11 -26.15
CA ALA A 210 -8.72 2.60 -25.29
C ALA A 210 -9.27 2.04 -23.98
N GLY A 211 -10.16 2.79 -23.31
CA GLY A 211 -10.78 2.38 -22.06
C GLY A 211 -11.67 1.15 -22.24
N ALA A 212 -12.48 1.11 -23.30
CA ALA A 212 -13.33 -0.05 -23.60
C ALA A 212 -12.50 -1.31 -23.91
N ALA A 213 -11.47 -1.18 -24.75
CA ALA A 213 -10.60 -2.29 -25.11
C ALA A 213 -9.76 -2.79 -23.92
N GLY A 214 -9.23 -1.87 -23.10
CA GLY A 214 -8.52 -2.18 -21.86
C GLY A 214 -9.42 -2.84 -20.80
N ALA A 215 -10.67 -2.40 -20.67
CA ALA A 215 -11.65 -3.03 -19.77
C ALA A 215 -11.93 -4.47 -20.21
N GLY A 216 -12.14 -4.70 -21.51
CA GLY A 216 -12.28 -6.04 -22.09
C GLY A 216 -11.07 -6.92 -21.80
N ALA A 217 -9.85 -6.41 -22.02
CA ALA A 217 -8.61 -7.14 -21.70
C ALA A 217 -8.48 -7.45 -20.20
N SER A 218 -8.90 -6.55 -19.32
CA SER A 218 -8.86 -6.78 -17.86
C SER A 218 -9.77 -7.94 -17.45
N VAL A 219 -10.98 -8.01 -18.02
CA VAL A 219 -11.93 -9.11 -17.79
C VAL A 219 -11.42 -10.43 -18.37
N LEU A 220 -10.88 -10.40 -19.59
CA LEU A 220 -10.31 -11.59 -20.24
C LEU A 220 -9.05 -12.10 -19.52
N ALA A 221 -8.20 -11.21 -19.03
CA ALA A 221 -7.02 -11.59 -18.27
C ALA A 221 -7.41 -12.17 -16.90
N LEU A 222 -8.41 -11.60 -16.23
CA LEU A 222 -8.96 -12.17 -14.99
C LEU A 222 -9.54 -13.58 -15.22
N SER A 223 -10.28 -13.78 -16.31
CA SER A 223 -10.87 -15.09 -16.62
C SER A 223 -9.81 -16.13 -17.03
N ALA A 224 -8.76 -15.70 -17.73
CA ALA A 224 -7.64 -16.56 -18.11
C ALA A 224 -6.81 -16.99 -16.89
N VAL A 225 -6.49 -16.05 -15.99
CA VAL A 225 -5.63 -16.29 -14.82
C VAL A 225 -6.41 -16.93 -13.67
N ALA A 226 -7.69 -16.59 -13.50
CA ALA A 226 -8.58 -17.06 -12.42
C ALA A 226 -8.03 -16.85 -10.99
N ALA A 227 -7.10 -15.91 -10.83
CA ALA A 227 -6.46 -15.55 -9.57
C ALA A 227 -6.14 -14.04 -9.56
N CYS A 228 -5.71 -13.51 -8.41
CA CYS A 228 -5.32 -12.11 -8.25
C CYS A 228 -6.43 -11.10 -8.67
N ALA A 229 -7.71 -11.43 -8.41
CA ALA A 229 -8.85 -10.59 -8.75
C ALA A 229 -8.75 -9.10 -8.35
N PRO A 230 -8.18 -8.74 -7.17
CA PRO A 230 -7.94 -7.35 -6.80
C PRO A 230 -7.14 -6.53 -7.83
N LEU A 231 -6.13 -7.15 -8.45
CA LEU A 231 -5.23 -6.51 -9.40
C LEU A 231 -5.97 -6.17 -10.71
N PHE A 232 -6.72 -7.15 -11.22
CA PHE A 232 -7.52 -6.97 -12.44
C PHE A 232 -8.72 -6.04 -12.23
N LEU A 233 -9.29 -6.01 -11.03
CA LEU A 233 -10.31 -5.02 -10.68
C LEU A 233 -9.72 -3.60 -10.68
N GLY A 234 -8.50 -3.41 -10.19
CA GLY A 234 -7.77 -2.14 -10.29
C GLY A 234 -7.52 -1.72 -11.74
N ALA A 235 -7.09 -2.66 -12.60
CA ALA A 235 -6.91 -2.40 -14.02
C ALA A 235 -8.24 -2.03 -14.70
N LEU A 236 -9.31 -2.79 -14.43
CA LEU A 236 -10.65 -2.55 -14.94
C LEU A 236 -11.16 -1.16 -14.53
N THR A 237 -11.08 -0.80 -13.26
CA THR A 237 -11.52 0.51 -12.77
C THR A 237 -10.76 1.64 -13.45
N THR A 238 -9.44 1.54 -13.59
CA THR A 238 -8.63 2.54 -14.32
C THR A 238 -9.14 2.72 -15.76
N THR A 239 -9.35 1.62 -16.49
CA THR A 239 -9.80 1.67 -17.89
C THR A 239 -11.24 2.17 -18.04
N LEU A 240 -12.12 1.92 -17.06
CA LEU A 240 -13.47 2.47 -17.04
C LEU A 240 -13.45 4.00 -16.87
N PHE A 241 -12.61 4.55 -16.01
CA PHE A 241 -12.45 5.99 -15.88
C PHE A 241 -11.95 6.63 -17.19
N VAL A 242 -11.01 5.97 -17.87
CA VAL A 242 -10.53 6.41 -19.19
C VAL A 242 -11.65 6.38 -20.23
N ALA A 243 -12.47 5.32 -20.24
CA ALA A 243 -13.61 5.20 -21.15
C ALA A 243 -14.65 6.29 -20.91
N VAL A 244 -15.03 6.52 -19.65
CA VAL A 244 -16.01 7.55 -19.27
C VAL A 244 -15.51 8.96 -19.60
N GLY A 245 -14.24 9.26 -19.33
CA GLY A 245 -13.61 10.52 -19.72
C GLY A 245 -13.60 10.72 -21.24
N GLY A 246 -13.28 9.66 -21.98
CA GLY A 246 -13.33 9.66 -23.45
C GLY A 246 -14.73 9.85 -24.01
N ALA A 247 -15.75 9.19 -23.43
CA ALA A 247 -17.15 9.38 -23.80
C ALA A 247 -17.60 10.82 -23.57
N GLY A 248 -17.21 11.44 -22.46
CA GLY A 248 -17.47 12.85 -22.18
C GLY A 248 -16.86 13.76 -23.26
N ALA A 249 -15.62 13.50 -23.65
CA ALA A 249 -14.95 14.26 -24.71
C ALA A 249 -15.62 14.08 -26.09
N VAL A 250 -16.08 12.88 -26.44
CA VAL A 250 -16.87 12.64 -27.66
C VAL A 250 -18.20 13.40 -27.62
N ALA A 251 -18.80 13.55 -26.44
CA ALA A 251 -20.02 14.34 -26.26
C ALA A 251 -19.78 15.87 -26.30
N GLY A 252 -18.56 16.33 -26.60
CA GLY A 252 -18.21 17.74 -26.71
C GLY A 252 -17.80 18.39 -25.39
N LEU A 253 -17.56 17.62 -24.32
CA LEU A 253 -17.00 18.17 -23.09
C LEU A 253 -15.49 18.40 -23.26
N PRO A 254 -14.97 19.61 -22.97
CA PRO A 254 -13.53 19.84 -22.99
C PRO A 254 -12.82 18.90 -22.00
N LEU A 255 -11.62 18.45 -22.34
CA LEU A 255 -10.84 17.51 -21.51
C LEU A 255 -10.60 18.01 -20.08
N ALA A 256 -10.38 19.31 -19.91
CA ALA A 256 -10.23 19.91 -18.58
C ALA A 256 -11.51 19.76 -17.73
N HIS A 257 -12.69 19.88 -18.34
CA HIS A 257 -13.98 19.72 -17.66
C HIS A 257 -14.20 18.25 -17.28
N ALA A 258 -13.90 17.33 -18.21
CA ALA A 258 -13.94 15.89 -17.95
C ALA A 258 -12.99 15.48 -16.82
N ALA A 259 -11.79 16.07 -16.77
CA ALA A 259 -10.83 15.84 -15.67
C ALA A 259 -11.37 16.35 -14.33
N GLY A 260 -11.98 17.54 -14.28
CA GLY A 260 -12.64 18.05 -13.06
C GLY A 260 -13.72 17.11 -12.53
N ILE A 261 -14.58 16.59 -13.42
CA ILE A 261 -15.61 15.60 -13.07
C ILE A 261 -14.96 14.28 -12.59
N ALA A 262 -13.92 13.81 -13.29
CA ALA A 262 -13.21 12.59 -12.92
C ALA A 262 -12.56 12.69 -11.53
N VAL A 263 -12.01 13.86 -11.16
CA VAL A 263 -11.47 14.11 -9.81
C VAL A 263 -12.56 13.99 -8.74
N LEU A 264 -13.76 14.53 -8.99
CA LEU A 264 -14.89 14.38 -8.07
C LEU A 264 -15.30 12.90 -7.93
N CYS A 265 -15.38 12.18 -9.04
CA CYS A 265 -15.65 10.74 -9.04
C CYS A 265 -14.57 9.96 -8.28
N VAL A 266 -13.29 10.30 -8.44
CA VAL A 266 -12.19 9.69 -7.67
C VAL A 266 -12.37 9.90 -6.17
N LEU A 267 -12.75 11.11 -5.73
CA LEU A 267 -12.99 11.41 -4.32
C LEU A 267 -14.15 10.58 -3.75
N VAL A 268 -15.28 10.51 -4.47
CA VAL A 268 -16.46 9.73 -4.07
C VAL A 268 -16.12 8.24 -4.04
N CYS A 269 -15.51 7.71 -5.10
CA CYS A 269 -15.10 6.31 -5.17
C CYS A 269 -14.10 5.97 -4.06
N GLY A 270 -13.16 6.87 -3.74
CA GLY A 270 -12.18 6.71 -2.67
C GLY A 270 -12.83 6.43 -1.31
N GLY A 271 -13.89 7.19 -0.96
CA GLY A 271 -14.65 6.95 0.27
C GLY A 271 -15.39 5.59 0.30
N LEU A 272 -15.72 5.03 -0.88
CA LEU A 272 -16.40 3.75 -1.02
C LEU A 272 -15.45 2.54 -1.01
N VAL A 273 -14.13 2.75 -1.24
CA VAL A 273 -13.14 1.67 -1.36
C VAL A 273 -13.13 0.71 -0.15
N PRO A 274 -13.13 1.17 1.12
CA PRO A 274 -13.12 0.24 2.26
C PRO A 274 -14.38 -0.64 2.31
N GLY A 275 -15.56 -0.04 2.05
CA GLY A 275 -16.82 -0.77 2.01
C GLY A 275 -16.87 -1.78 0.87
N LEU A 276 -16.37 -1.42 -0.31
CA LEU A 276 -16.27 -2.34 -1.44
C LEU A 276 -15.27 -3.47 -1.18
N GLY A 277 -14.08 -3.17 -0.64
CA GLY A 277 -13.08 -4.18 -0.31
C GLY A 277 -13.58 -5.20 0.72
N PHE A 278 -14.31 -4.73 1.73
CA PHE A 278 -14.95 -5.58 2.72
C PHE A 278 -16.04 -6.49 2.11
N ARG A 279 -16.90 -5.94 1.24
CA ARG A 279 -17.97 -6.72 0.59
C ARG A 279 -17.40 -7.73 -0.43
N LEU A 280 -16.39 -7.33 -1.19
CA LEU A 280 -15.74 -8.16 -2.21
C LEU A 280 -14.89 -9.27 -1.59
N SER A 281 -14.35 -9.08 -0.38
CA SER A 281 -13.68 -10.16 0.34
C SER A 281 -14.65 -11.21 0.90
N GLY A 282 -15.95 -10.92 0.92
CA GLY A 282 -16.99 -11.80 1.46
C GLY A 282 -17.23 -11.62 2.96
N LEU A 283 -16.61 -10.61 3.59
CA LEU A 283 -16.92 -10.26 4.98
C LEU A 283 -18.31 -9.63 5.07
N ARG A 284 -19.01 -9.92 6.17
CA ARG A 284 -20.34 -9.37 6.46
C ARG A 284 -20.31 -8.78 7.87
N LEU A 285 -20.88 -7.59 8.02
CA LEU A 285 -21.10 -7.02 9.34
C LEU A 285 -22.31 -7.74 9.96
N PRO A 286 -22.21 -8.25 11.20
CA PRO A 286 -23.36 -8.78 11.90
C PRO A 286 -24.39 -7.65 12.06
N VAL A 287 -25.68 -8.02 12.01
CA VAL A 287 -26.77 -7.08 12.29
C VAL A 287 -26.66 -6.64 13.74
N LEU A 288 -26.78 -5.32 13.98
CA LEU A 288 -26.70 -4.81 15.34
C LEU A 288 -27.96 -5.27 16.10
N PRO A 289 -27.83 -5.93 17.26
CA PRO A 289 -28.98 -6.39 18.02
C PRO A 289 -29.87 -5.20 18.40
N SER A 290 -31.15 -5.29 18.09
CA SER A 290 -32.16 -4.29 18.44
C SER A 290 -32.87 -4.59 19.76
N ASN A 291 -32.81 -5.85 20.21
CA ASN A 291 -33.43 -6.35 21.45
C ASN A 291 -32.47 -7.26 22.24
N ALA A 292 -32.73 -7.45 23.53
CA ALA A 292 -31.89 -8.26 24.41
C ALA A 292 -31.76 -9.74 23.96
N ASP A 293 -32.82 -10.31 23.38
CA ASP A 293 -32.81 -11.68 22.87
C ASP A 293 -31.86 -11.86 21.67
N GLN A 294 -31.69 -10.82 20.86
CA GLN A 294 -30.81 -10.81 19.69
C GLN A 294 -29.32 -10.70 20.08
N LEU A 295 -28.99 -10.34 21.33
CA LEU A 295 -27.61 -10.36 21.82
C LEU A 295 -27.04 -11.79 21.88
N GLN A 296 -27.91 -12.79 21.95
CA GLN A 296 -27.53 -14.21 21.98
C GLN A 296 -27.48 -14.82 20.57
N GLU A 297 -27.89 -14.10 19.53
CA GLU A 297 -27.79 -14.54 18.14
C GLU A 297 -26.39 -14.23 17.58
N GLY A 298 -25.76 -15.20 16.90
CA GLY A 298 -24.47 -14.97 16.23
C GLY A 298 -23.24 -14.86 17.16
N ILE A 299 -23.34 -15.32 18.42
CA ILE A 299 -22.25 -15.36 19.41
C ILE A 299 -21.22 -16.48 19.18
N ALA A 300 -21.46 -17.36 18.21
CA ALA A 300 -20.51 -18.41 17.86
C ALA A 300 -19.20 -17.78 17.36
N PRO A 301 -18.04 -18.11 17.95
CA PRO A 301 -16.76 -17.54 17.53
C PRO A 301 -16.47 -17.87 16.07
N HIS A 302 -16.08 -16.87 15.29
CA HIS A 302 -15.59 -17.13 13.94
C HIS A 302 -14.17 -17.72 13.98
N PRO A 303 -13.85 -18.70 13.11
CA PRO A 303 -12.49 -19.23 13.02
C PRO A 303 -11.49 -18.12 12.68
N ALA A 304 -10.49 -17.92 13.55
CA ALA A 304 -9.52 -16.82 13.43
C ALA A 304 -8.79 -16.82 12.06
N GLU A 305 -8.47 -18.00 11.53
CA GLU A 305 -7.80 -18.17 10.23
C GLU A 305 -8.67 -17.70 9.05
N GLN A 306 -9.99 -17.95 9.10
CA GLN A 306 -10.92 -17.49 8.07
C GLN A 306 -11.05 -15.97 8.10
N VAL A 307 -11.12 -15.37 9.29
CA VAL A 307 -11.17 -13.91 9.44
C VAL A 307 -9.87 -13.27 8.94
N ALA A 308 -8.71 -13.82 9.31
CA ALA A 308 -7.40 -13.33 8.88
C ALA A 308 -7.22 -13.40 7.36
N SER A 309 -7.53 -14.53 6.73
CA SER A 309 -7.42 -14.69 5.27
C SER A 309 -8.35 -13.76 4.50
N ARG A 310 -9.58 -13.56 4.98
CA ARG A 310 -10.54 -12.61 4.39
C ARG A 310 -10.15 -11.16 4.60
N ALA A 311 -9.51 -10.83 5.72
CA ALA A 311 -8.95 -9.50 5.97
C ALA A 311 -7.80 -9.17 5.01
N VAL A 312 -6.89 -10.12 4.77
CA VAL A 312 -5.80 -9.98 3.77
C VAL A 312 -6.37 -9.79 2.36
N LEU A 313 -7.44 -10.52 2.03
CA LEU A 313 -8.12 -10.36 0.74
C LEU A 313 -8.79 -8.98 0.62
N ALA A 314 -9.42 -8.48 1.68
CA ALA A 314 -10.00 -7.13 1.73
C ALA A 314 -8.93 -6.06 1.52
N ASP A 315 -7.79 -6.18 2.22
CA ASP A 315 -6.65 -5.27 2.06
C ASP A 315 -6.10 -5.29 0.62
N SER A 316 -6.08 -6.47 -0.02
CA SER A 316 -5.67 -6.62 -1.42
C SER A 316 -6.63 -5.89 -2.37
N TYR A 317 -7.96 -6.04 -2.19
CA TYR A 317 -8.96 -5.29 -2.97
C TYR A 317 -8.84 -3.78 -2.78
N MET A 318 -8.67 -3.33 -1.54
CA MET A 318 -8.45 -1.92 -1.24
C MET A 318 -7.19 -1.41 -1.93
N THR A 319 -6.10 -2.16 -1.89
CA THR A 319 -4.84 -1.80 -2.55
C THR A 319 -5.00 -1.67 -4.06
N GLY A 320 -5.68 -2.62 -4.72
CA GLY A 320 -5.95 -2.56 -6.16
C GLY A 320 -6.81 -1.36 -6.57
N LEU A 321 -7.86 -1.07 -5.80
CA LEU A 321 -8.75 0.07 -6.06
C LEU A 321 -8.05 1.42 -5.80
N TYR A 322 -7.29 1.55 -4.71
CA TYR A 322 -6.51 2.77 -4.45
C TYR A 322 -5.40 2.98 -5.48
N ALA A 323 -4.72 1.92 -5.94
CA ALA A 323 -3.77 2.02 -7.03
C ALA A 323 -4.43 2.55 -8.32
N ALA A 324 -5.63 2.07 -8.64
CA ALA A 324 -6.41 2.56 -9.77
C ALA A 324 -6.78 4.03 -9.64
N LEU A 325 -7.34 4.44 -8.49
CA LEU A 325 -7.67 5.85 -8.21
C LEU A 325 -6.42 6.74 -8.25
N GLY A 326 -5.28 6.25 -7.80
CA GLY A 326 -3.99 6.92 -7.91
C GLY A 326 -3.56 7.14 -9.36
N LEU A 327 -3.66 6.12 -10.21
CA LEU A 327 -3.36 6.22 -11.65
C LEU A 327 -4.31 7.18 -12.37
N VAL A 328 -5.61 7.13 -12.06
CA VAL A 328 -6.60 8.08 -12.59
C VAL A 328 -6.27 9.50 -12.13
N SER A 329 -5.84 9.67 -10.88
CA SER A 329 -5.40 10.97 -10.35
C SER A 329 -4.18 11.50 -11.10
N VAL A 330 -3.20 10.66 -11.45
CA VAL A 330 -2.06 11.06 -12.31
C VAL A 330 -2.55 11.61 -13.65
N ALA A 331 -3.48 10.91 -14.31
CA ALA A 331 -4.04 11.36 -15.59
C ALA A 331 -4.88 12.65 -15.46
N CYS A 332 -5.61 12.84 -14.35
CA CYS A 332 -6.32 14.08 -14.09
C CYS A 332 -5.33 15.24 -13.80
N LEU A 333 -4.28 14.99 -13.04
CA LEU A 333 -3.26 15.98 -12.73
C LEU A 333 -2.51 16.43 -13.99
N THR A 334 -2.14 15.50 -14.89
CA THR A 334 -1.52 15.86 -16.17
C THR A 334 -2.44 16.74 -16.99
N THR A 335 -3.67 16.29 -17.24
CA THR A 335 -4.64 17.00 -18.08
C THR A 335 -4.95 18.40 -17.55
N LEU A 336 -5.15 18.56 -16.23
CA LEU A 336 -5.41 19.86 -15.60
C LEU A 336 -4.21 20.81 -15.66
N LEU A 337 -2.98 20.29 -15.51
CA LEU A 337 -1.77 21.11 -15.50
C LEU A 337 -1.28 21.49 -16.89
N THR A 338 -1.56 20.66 -17.90
CA THR A 338 -1.24 20.94 -19.31
C THR A 338 -2.37 21.65 -20.05
N ALA A 339 -3.48 21.97 -19.38
CA ALA A 339 -4.58 22.72 -19.97
C ALA A 339 -4.10 24.10 -20.50
N PRO A 340 -4.68 24.59 -21.61
CA PRO A 340 -4.33 25.89 -22.17
C PRO A 340 -4.42 27.02 -21.13
N ALA A 341 -3.50 28.00 -21.20
CA ALA A 341 -3.49 29.14 -20.28
C ALA A 341 -4.78 29.98 -20.36
N ALA A 342 -5.53 29.89 -21.46
CA ALA A 342 -6.83 30.53 -21.63
C ALA A 342 -7.89 30.02 -20.64
N ASP A 343 -7.76 28.80 -20.12
CA ASP A 343 -8.66 28.22 -19.12
C ASP A 343 -8.45 28.85 -17.72
N GLY A 344 -7.44 29.71 -17.58
CA GLY A 344 -7.18 30.50 -16.39
C GLY A 344 -6.49 29.74 -15.26
N TRP A 345 -6.68 30.22 -14.03
CA TRP A 345 -6.12 29.65 -12.81
C TRP A 345 -6.85 28.41 -12.23
N PRO A 346 -8.17 28.17 -12.44
CA PRO A 346 -8.89 27.09 -11.75
C PRO A 346 -8.33 25.68 -11.97
N PRO A 347 -7.94 25.24 -13.19
CA PRO A 347 -7.39 23.89 -13.40
C PRO A 347 -6.10 23.65 -12.59
N ARG A 348 -5.20 24.65 -12.58
CA ARG A 348 -3.93 24.58 -11.85
C ARG A 348 -4.15 24.58 -10.34
N ALA A 349 -5.06 25.41 -9.83
CA ALA A 349 -5.40 25.40 -8.41
C ALA A 349 -6.05 24.08 -7.99
N CYS A 350 -6.96 23.54 -8.80
CA CYS A 350 -7.57 22.23 -8.56
C CYS A 350 -6.52 21.12 -8.50
N ALA A 351 -5.57 21.11 -9.44
CA ALA A 351 -4.47 20.15 -9.45
C ALA A 351 -3.59 20.27 -8.19
N CYS A 352 -3.18 21.48 -7.80
CA CYS A 352 -2.39 21.69 -6.58
C CYS A 352 -3.13 21.25 -5.32
N VAL A 353 -4.42 21.59 -5.18
CA VAL A 353 -5.25 21.19 -4.03
C VAL A 353 -5.43 19.67 -3.99
N LEU A 354 -5.69 19.03 -5.13
CA LEU A 354 -5.77 17.57 -5.23
C LEU A 354 -4.45 16.91 -4.81
N SER A 355 -3.31 17.41 -5.29
CA SER A 355 -2.00 16.87 -4.92
C SER A 355 -1.73 16.95 -3.42
N VAL A 356 -2.05 18.10 -2.80
CA VAL A 356 -1.93 18.27 -1.35
C VAL A 356 -2.89 17.33 -0.62
N LEU A 357 -4.14 17.21 -1.08
CA LEU A 357 -5.11 16.29 -0.48
C LEU A 357 -4.62 14.85 -0.50
N LEU A 358 -4.07 14.37 -1.62
CA LEU A 358 -3.54 13.01 -1.76
C LEU A 358 -2.35 12.73 -0.82
N LEU A 359 -1.43 13.70 -0.69
CA LEU A 359 -0.32 13.61 0.27
C LEU A 359 -0.83 13.55 1.72
N LEU A 360 -1.79 14.41 2.06
CA LEU A 360 -2.41 14.45 3.38
C LEU A 360 -3.20 13.17 3.68
N HIS A 361 -3.86 12.59 2.67
CA HIS A 361 -4.67 11.40 2.81
C HIS A 361 -3.84 10.16 3.17
N SER A 362 -2.55 10.12 2.80
CA SER A 362 -1.62 9.03 3.09
C SER A 362 -1.57 8.62 4.58
N ARG A 363 -1.86 9.53 5.50
CA ARG A 363 -1.84 9.26 6.95
C ARG A 363 -2.89 8.25 7.41
N HIS A 364 -3.98 8.09 6.65
CA HIS A 364 -5.13 7.27 7.04
C HIS A 364 -4.97 5.79 6.67
N PHE A 365 -3.94 5.44 5.90
CA PHE A 365 -3.72 4.08 5.42
C PHE A 365 -2.75 3.32 6.33
N GLY A 366 -3.06 2.05 6.64
CA GLY A 366 -2.13 1.16 7.32
C GLY A 366 -1.10 0.52 6.38
N SER A 367 -1.50 0.18 5.16
CA SER A 367 -0.67 -0.54 4.18
C SER A 367 0.28 0.38 3.42
N LEU A 368 1.55 -0.04 3.26
CA LEU A 368 2.57 0.68 2.49
C LEU A 368 2.12 0.93 1.05
N TRP A 369 1.52 -0.05 0.41
CA TRP A 369 1.12 0.03 -1.00
C TRP A 369 -0.04 1.02 -1.20
N GLN A 370 -1.00 1.05 -0.28
CA GLN A 370 -2.10 2.02 -0.29
C GLN A 370 -1.58 3.45 -0.06
N ARG A 371 -0.60 3.61 0.84
CA ARG A 371 0.08 4.90 1.03
C ARG A 371 0.77 5.35 -0.25
N LEU A 372 1.56 4.49 -0.87
CA LEU A 372 2.27 4.81 -2.11
C LEU A 372 1.31 5.15 -3.26
N ALA A 373 0.18 4.45 -3.36
CA ALA A 373 -0.85 4.72 -4.35
C ALA A 373 -1.42 6.15 -4.27
N MET A 374 -1.38 6.80 -3.10
CA MET A 374 -1.83 8.19 -2.92
C MET A 374 -0.66 9.18 -2.92
N VAL A 375 0.46 8.84 -2.29
CA VAL A 375 1.63 9.72 -2.18
C VAL A 375 2.28 9.96 -3.54
N VAL A 376 2.47 8.92 -4.35
CA VAL A 376 3.16 9.05 -5.65
C VAL A 376 2.43 10.01 -6.58
N PRO A 377 1.11 9.90 -6.81
CA PRO A 377 0.37 10.89 -7.60
C PRO A 377 0.40 12.30 -7.00
N GLY A 378 0.36 12.43 -5.67
CA GLY A 378 0.44 13.73 -5.00
C GLY A 378 1.79 14.43 -5.23
N VAL A 379 2.90 13.71 -5.04
CA VAL A 379 4.25 14.24 -5.33
C VAL A 379 4.39 14.54 -6.82
N TYR A 380 3.91 13.63 -7.68
CA TYR A 380 3.93 13.81 -9.12
C TYR A 380 3.25 15.10 -9.56
N GLY A 381 2.04 15.38 -9.07
CA GLY A 381 1.29 16.58 -9.44
C GLY A 381 1.99 17.87 -8.99
N LEU A 382 2.55 17.92 -7.79
CA LEU A 382 3.33 19.08 -7.32
C LEU A 382 4.62 19.25 -8.13
N ALA A 383 5.33 18.17 -8.43
CA ALA A 383 6.54 18.21 -9.25
C ALA A 383 6.23 18.66 -10.69
N LEU A 384 5.14 18.17 -11.27
CA LEU A 384 4.69 18.59 -12.60
C LEU A 384 4.26 20.06 -12.60
N ALA A 385 3.51 20.50 -11.59
CA ALA A 385 3.11 21.91 -11.44
C ALA A 385 4.35 22.81 -11.36
N ALA A 386 5.30 22.45 -10.49
CA ALA A 386 6.55 23.19 -10.29
C ALA A 386 7.37 23.28 -11.58
N THR A 387 7.56 22.17 -12.30
CA THR A 387 8.34 22.13 -13.55
C THR A 387 7.68 22.95 -14.66
N LEU A 388 6.36 22.86 -14.82
CA LEU A 388 5.62 23.67 -15.80
C LEU A 388 5.66 25.17 -15.46
N THR A 389 5.52 25.55 -14.18
CA THR A 389 5.73 26.96 -13.77
C THR A 389 7.15 27.42 -14.02
N ALA A 390 8.16 26.60 -13.72
CA ALA A 390 9.56 26.94 -13.94
C ALA A 390 9.84 27.22 -15.42
N ALA A 391 9.28 26.41 -16.32
CA ALA A 391 9.43 26.60 -17.77
C ALA A 391 8.89 27.97 -18.23
N GLY A 392 7.81 28.48 -17.63
CA GLY A 392 7.13 29.72 -18.02
C GLY A 392 7.66 31.01 -17.39
N VAL A 393 8.54 30.96 -16.38
CA VAL A 393 9.01 32.15 -15.65
C VAL A 393 10.47 32.49 -15.94
N ALA A 394 10.86 33.75 -15.68
CA ALA A 394 12.24 34.23 -15.84
C ALA A 394 13.21 33.63 -14.81
N LEU A 395 14.51 33.69 -15.09
CA LEU A 395 15.57 33.08 -14.26
C LEU A 395 15.47 33.41 -12.76
N PRO A 396 15.21 34.66 -12.31
CA PRO A 396 15.11 34.96 -10.88
C PRO A 396 13.99 34.16 -10.19
N ALA A 397 12.82 34.05 -10.84
CA ALA A 397 11.69 33.28 -10.32
C ALA A 397 11.95 31.76 -10.34
N ARG A 398 12.71 31.27 -11.33
CA ARG A 398 13.18 29.87 -11.35
C ARG A 398 14.08 29.57 -10.17
N LEU A 399 14.99 30.48 -9.83
CA LEU A 399 15.90 30.33 -8.68
C LEU A 399 15.13 30.34 -7.35
N THR A 400 14.10 31.19 -7.20
CA THR A 400 13.25 31.17 -6.00
C THR A 400 12.46 29.87 -5.86
N LEU A 401 11.97 29.31 -6.96
CA LEU A 401 11.26 28.03 -6.95
C LEU A 401 12.21 26.86 -6.65
N ALA A 402 13.42 26.86 -7.22
CA ALA A 402 14.46 25.90 -6.88
C ALA A 402 14.85 25.97 -5.40
N ALA A 403 15.02 27.18 -4.85
CA ALA A 403 15.28 27.38 -3.43
C ALA A 403 14.12 26.84 -2.56
N ALA A 404 12.87 27.11 -2.94
CA ALA A 404 11.69 26.58 -2.24
C ALA A 404 11.66 25.03 -2.24
N LEU A 405 11.95 24.38 -3.37
CA LEU A 405 12.03 22.92 -3.46
C LEU A 405 13.17 22.35 -2.62
N LEU A 406 14.33 22.99 -2.62
CA LEU A 406 15.46 22.60 -1.77
C LEU A 406 15.09 22.72 -0.28
N THR A 407 14.40 23.78 0.11
CA THR A 407 13.92 23.92 1.51
C THR A 407 12.91 22.83 1.87
N ALA A 408 11.97 22.50 0.98
CA ALA A 408 11.02 21.41 1.20
C ALA A 408 11.71 20.04 1.32
N GLY A 409 12.74 19.80 0.50
CA GLY A 409 13.59 18.60 0.58
C GLY A 409 14.36 18.53 1.89
N ALA A 410 14.97 19.63 2.32
CA ALA A 410 15.67 19.72 3.61
C ALA A 410 14.72 19.48 4.79
N VAL A 411 13.53 20.09 4.79
CA VAL A 411 12.51 19.87 5.82
C VAL A 411 12.07 18.40 5.85
N SER A 412 11.92 17.76 4.68
CA SER A 412 11.55 16.34 4.59
C SER A 412 12.66 15.43 5.13
N ALA A 413 13.92 15.74 4.86
CA ALA A 413 15.07 15.01 5.39
C ALA A 413 15.16 15.14 6.93
N VAL A 414 14.95 16.34 7.46
CA VAL A 414 14.87 16.57 8.91
C VAL A 414 13.68 15.80 9.50
N ALA A 415 12.51 15.87 8.87
CA ALA A 415 11.32 15.14 9.31
C ALA A 415 11.55 13.61 9.33
N ALA A 416 12.32 13.07 8.39
CA ALA A 416 12.68 11.65 8.37
C ALA A 416 13.51 11.23 9.62
N TRP A 417 14.28 12.14 10.21
CA TRP A 417 15.01 11.87 11.46
C TRP A 417 14.15 12.08 12.71
N THR A 418 13.21 13.03 12.68
CA THR A 418 12.50 13.48 13.88
C THR A 418 11.12 12.86 14.09
N VAL A 419 10.45 12.42 13.02
CA VAL A 419 9.05 11.97 13.06
C VAL A 419 8.87 10.47 13.34
N PRO A 420 9.63 9.55 12.70
CA PRO A 420 9.37 8.12 12.86
C PRO A 420 9.46 7.64 14.32
N GLY A 421 8.46 6.88 14.76
CA GLY A 421 8.41 6.28 16.11
C GLY A 421 8.16 7.27 17.25
N ARG A 422 8.06 8.58 16.98
CA ARG A 422 7.79 9.59 18.01
C ARG A 422 6.31 9.96 18.06
N ARG A 423 5.80 10.13 19.28
CA ARG A 423 4.48 10.71 19.50
C ARG A 423 4.58 12.22 19.28
N LEU A 424 4.10 12.70 18.14
CA LEU A 424 4.03 14.13 17.86
C LEU A 424 3.07 14.81 18.83
N VAL A 425 3.35 16.08 19.15
CA VAL A 425 2.45 16.91 19.98
C VAL A 425 1.07 16.97 19.31
N PRO A 426 -0.05 16.81 20.04
CA PRO A 426 -1.39 16.68 19.46
C PRO A 426 -1.80 17.79 18.47
N TYR A 427 -1.24 19.00 18.64
CA TYR A 427 -1.49 20.14 17.77
C TYR A 427 -1.11 19.90 16.30
N TRP A 428 0.01 19.20 16.04
CA TRP A 428 0.46 18.92 14.67
C TRP A 428 -0.44 17.93 13.94
N GLY A 429 -0.91 16.89 14.64
CA GLY A 429 -1.93 15.97 14.11
C GLY A 429 -3.20 16.72 13.75
N ARG A 430 -3.66 17.59 14.66
CA ARG A 430 -4.86 18.40 14.44
C ARG A 430 -4.75 19.38 13.27
N ILE A 431 -3.60 20.04 13.09
CA ILE A 431 -3.36 20.88 11.90
C ILE A 431 -3.49 20.04 10.63
N GLY A 432 -2.88 18.85 10.62
CA GLY A 432 -3.01 17.93 9.51
C GLY A 432 -4.48 17.63 9.20
N ASP A 433 -5.29 17.30 10.20
CA ASP A 433 -6.71 16.96 10.05
C ASP A 433 -7.55 18.12 9.54
N VAL A 434 -7.28 19.33 10.06
CA VAL A 434 -7.91 20.56 9.57
C VAL A 434 -7.53 20.83 8.11
N LEU A 435 -6.25 20.72 7.76
CA LEU A 435 -5.78 20.91 6.38
C LEU A 435 -6.37 19.86 5.42
N HIS A 436 -6.49 18.61 5.85
CA HIS A 436 -7.09 17.55 5.04
C HIS A 436 -8.56 17.82 4.78
N THR A 437 -9.31 18.19 5.83
CA THR A 437 -10.73 18.52 5.71
C THR A 437 -10.94 19.76 4.85
N LEU A 438 -10.13 20.81 5.06
CA LEU A 438 -10.20 22.05 4.30
C LEU A 438 -9.88 21.82 2.82
N THR A 439 -8.83 21.05 2.51
CA THR A 439 -8.49 20.73 1.11
C THR A 439 -9.57 19.88 0.46
N ALA A 440 -10.16 18.91 1.16
CA ALA A 440 -11.29 18.14 0.65
C ALA A 440 -12.53 19.02 0.37
N VAL A 441 -12.86 19.94 1.29
CA VAL A 441 -13.99 20.86 1.14
C VAL A 441 -13.77 21.86 0.01
N VAL A 442 -12.56 22.41 -0.15
CA VAL A 442 -12.21 23.36 -1.22
C VAL A 442 -12.11 22.68 -2.59
N LEU A 443 -11.78 21.39 -2.63
CA LEU A 443 -11.67 20.66 -3.89
C LEU A 443 -13.02 20.54 -4.61
N VAL A 444 -14.12 20.35 -3.89
CA VAL A 444 -15.47 20.21 -4.48
C VAL A 444 -15.92 21.44 -5.28
N PRO A 445 -15.91 22.68 -4.76
CA PRO A 445 -16.26 23.85 -5.57
C PRO A 445 -15.25 24.11 -6.68
N LEU A 446 -13.97 23.77 -6.51
CA LEU A 446 -12.97 23.89 -7.57
C LEU A 446 -13.26 22.92 -8.73
N THR A 447 -13.63 21.67 -8.46
CA THR A 447 -13.98 20.73 -9.54
C THR A 447 -15.25 21.13 -10.27
N ILE A 448 -16.25 21.68 -9.56
CA ILE A 448 -17.47 22.26 -10.16
C ILE A 448 -17.13 23.47 -11.05
N LEU A 449 -16.19 24.31 -10.60
CA LEU A 449 -15.71 25.46 -11.37
C LEU A 449 -14.95 25.04 -12.63
N VAL A 450 -14.06 24.07 -12.53
CA VAL A 450 -13.33 23.50 -13.65
C VAL A 450 -14.26 22.77 -14.62
N ALA A 451 -15.34 22.16 -14.12
CA ALA A 451 -16.38 21.54 -14.94
C ALA A 451 -17.29 22.57 -15.65
N GLY A 452 -17.04 23.88 -15.53
CA GLY A 452 -17.76 24.92 -16.27
C GLY A 452 -19.20 25.17 -15.82
N ILE A 453 -19.67 24.48 -14.77
CA ILE A 453 -21.07 24.52 -14.32
C ILE A 453 -21.47 25.94 -13.87
N TYR A 454 -20.60 26.66 -13.18
CA TYR A 454 -20.88 28.04 -12.77
C TYR A 454 -21.03 29.00 -13.96
N GLN A 455 -20.24 28.80 -15.03
CA GLN A 455 -20.34 29.62 -16.23
C GLN A 455 -21.66 29.35 -16.97
N GLN A 456 -22.08 28.08 -17.06
CA GLN A 456 -23.38 27.71 -17.62
C GLN A 456 -24.54 28.30 -16.81
N LEU A 457 -24.49 28.20 -15.48
CA LEU A 457 -25.52 28.77 -14.60
C LEU A 457 -25.59 30.30 -14.70
N ARG A 458 -24.45 30.97 -14.92
CA ARG A 458 -24.41 32.43 -15.15
C ARG A 458 -25.00 32.78 -16.52
N ALA A 459 -24.64 32.04 -17.57
CA ALA A 459 -25.17 32.25 -18.93
C ALA A 459 -26.70 32.09 -19.01
N ILE A 460 -27.28 31.23 -18.16
CA ILE A 460 -28.75 31.07 -18.07
C ILE A 460 -29.41 32.28 -17.36
N LYS A 461 -28.68 32.99 -16.49
CA LYS A 461 -29.22 34.11 -15.69
C LYS A 461 -28.86 35.51 -16.22
N GLY A 462 -27.96 35.62 -17.20
CA GLY A 462 -27.47 36.89 -17.75
C GLY A 462 -25.98 37.09 -17.49
#